data_AF-A0A3M0NL74-F1
#
_entry.id   AF-A0A3M0NL74-F1
#
_cell.length_a   1.000
_cell.length_b   1.000
_cell.length_c   1.000
_cell.angle_alpha   90.00
_cell.angle_beta   90.00
_cell.angle_gamma   90.00
#
_symmetry.space_group_name_H-M   'P 1'
#
loop_
_entity.id
_entity.type
_entity.pdbx_description
1 polymer ?
#
loop_
_entity_poly.entity_id
_entity_poly.type
_entity_poly.pdbx_seq_one_letter_code
_entity_poly.pdbx_strand_id
1 'polypeptide(L)'
;MAYFELQFKKVFKNTLTWLILSIVLMCAGLILGYNALKGDQTTIRYQINQDLSQQKQSQANLPTVKNQNRNERQILKALDNKNWGHAYELMIRQNDKQAAQVKIGGADLRQEIKQKNARLNALKKANLPEQNEQHPKQGWLFLFKLSEGFLPAMIVAMLCFILSNIFASKYVDHLNRAILLPSKHSVLLDIILGLLIAFSLTLFTNLLIWGLSSLLFGSGPLSYPIQGIILPGSFKSTYQPLSVWLKPTFILSVLTCIFIVILLLLLAQITRNQLSCLFLALFILLGGAILPFILQSTSGGSGMAQTTIVQYIPMTYLLSTQVANGNLATKFNNPQLNFTFGCKVLMVSIIILTILNFLWPWFLKQMAKLTKR
;
A
#
# COMPACT_ATOMS: atom_id res chain seq x y z
N MET A 1 16.72 -0.66 32.09
CA MET A 1 17.31 0.03 30.92
C MET A 1 18.29 -0.84 30.13
N ALA A 2 19.22 -1.56 30.77
CA ALA A 2 20.26 -2.36 30.09
C ALA A 2 19.73 -3.38 29.05
N TYR A 3 18.63 -4.09 29.30
CA TYR A 3 18.05 -5.03 28.33
C TYR A 3 17.55 -4.35 27.05
N PHE A 4 16.87 -3.21 27.18
CA PHE A 4 16.41 -2.42 26.05
C PHE A 4 17.57 -1.92 25.20
N GLU A 5 18.59 -1.36 25.85
CA GLU A 5 19.77 -0.83 25.17
C GLU A 5 20.54 -1.93 24.43
N LEU A 6 20.65 -3.12 25.03
CA LEU A 6 21.31 -4.28 24.42
C LEU A 6 20.59 -4.74 23.16
N GLN A 7 19.26 -4.91 23.24
CA GLN A 7 18.46 -5.35 22.08
C GLN A 7 18.45 -4.28 20.98
N PHE A 8 18.37 -3.00 21.33
CA PHE A 8 18.43 -1.91 20.35
C PHE A 8 19.81 -1.85 19.67
N LYS A 9 20.90 -1.92 20.44
CA LYS A 9 22.26 -2.01 19.90
C LYS A 9 22.41 -3.22 18.98
N LYS A 10 21.78 -4.36 19.30
CA LYS A 10 21.82 -5.55 18.46
C LYS A 10 21.17 -5.31 17.10
N VAL A 11 20.09 -4.54 17.00
CA VAL A 11 19.47 -4.20 15.72
C VAL A 11 20.35 -3.27 14.89
N PHE A 12 20.81 -2.17 15.48
CA PHE A 12 21.57 -1.14 14.73
C PHE A 12 23.00 -1.56 14.38
N LYS A 13 23.62 -2.44 15.18
CA LYS A 13 24.95 -2.99 14.86
C LYS A 13 24.88 -4.19 13.90
N ASN A 14 23.71 -4.74 13.64
CA ASN A 14 23.57 -5.87 12.74
C ASN A 14 23.67 -5.40 11.28
N THR A 15 24.72 -5.85 10.59
CA THR A 15 24.95 -5.56 9.17
C THR A 15 23.79 -6.05 8.29
N LEU A 16 23.12 -7.14 8.66
CA LEU A 16 21.96 -7.67 7.93
C LEU A 16 20.75 -6.73 7.96
N THR A 17 20.56 -5.98 9.04
CA THR A 17 19.46 -5.00 9.14
C THR A 17 19.65 -3.88 8.11
N TRP A 18 20.87 -3.37 7.99
CA TRP A 18 21.21 -2.37 6.99
C TRP A 18 21.15 -2.92 5.56
N LEU A 19 21.55 -4.18 5.37
CA LEU A 19 21.47 -4.85 4.07
C LEU A 19 20.01 -4.94 3.58
N ILE A 20 19.09 -5.38 4.43
CA ILE A 20 17.67 -5.48 4.05
C ILE A 20 17.07 -4.09 3.80
N LEU A 21 17.37 -3.12 4.66
CA LEU A 21 16.91 -1.74 4.45
C LEU A 21 17.42 -1.21 3.09
N SER A 22 18.68 -1.47 2.77
CA SER A 22 19.29 -1.06 1.50
C SER A 22 18.62 -1.74 0.31
N ILE A 23 18.25 -3.01 0.41
CA ILE A 23 17.48 -3.71 -0.63
C ILE A 23 16.12 -3.04 -0.84
N VAL A 24 15.37 -2.73 0.23
CA VAL A 24 14.08 -2.06 0.13
C VAL A 24 14.23 -0.70 -0.58
N LEU A 25 15.23 0.09 -0.19
CA LEU A 25 15.50 1.40 -0.77
C LEU A 25 15.96 1.31 -2.22
N MET A 26 16.80 0.32 -2.56
CA MET A 26 17.25 0.08 -3.92
C MET A 26 16.07 -0.27 -4.83
N CYS A 27 15.19 -1.18 -4.42
CA CYS A 27 13.99 -1.51 -5.18
C CYS A 27 13.05 -0.31 -5.34
N ALA A 28 12.84 0.47 -4.27
CA ALA A 28 12.04 1.70 -4.35
C ALA A 28 12.67 2.72 -5.32
N GLY A 29 14.00 2.87 -5.29
CA GLY A 29 14.76 3.72 -6.21
C GLY A 29 14.65 3.26 -7.67
N LEU A 30 14.70 1.96 -7.93
CA LEU A 30 14.50 1.40 -9.28
C LEU A 30 13.09 1.68 -9.81
N ILE A 31 12.06 1.51 -8.97
CA ILE A 31 10.67 1.83 -9.34
C ILE A 31 10.53 3.33 -9.59
N LEU A 32 11.14 4.18 -8.76
CA LEU A 32 11.16 5.62 -8.96
C LEU A 32 11.85 6.01 -10.28
N GLY A 33 12.98 5.40 -10.60
CA GLY A 33 13.69 5.60 -11.86
C GLY A 33 12.87 5.18 -13.07
N TYR A 34 12.22 4.01 -13.02
CA TYR A 34 11.28 3.58 -14.05
C TYR A 34 10.10 4.56 -14.20
N ASN A 35 9.55 5.03 -13.07
CA ASN A 35 8.49 6.03 -13.09
C ASN A 35 8.95 7.38 -13.63
N ALA A 36 10.21 7.77 -13.42
CA ALA A 36 10.76 8.99 -14.00
C ALA A 36 10.87 8.89 -15.52
N LEU A 37 11.25 7.72 -16.05
CA LEU A 37 11.35 7.46 -17.50
C LEU A 37 9.98 7.42 -18.20
N LYS A 38 8.97 6.83 -17.54
CA LYS A 38 7.61 6.69 -18.13
C LYS A 38 6.61 7.74 -17.68
N GLY A 39 6.95 8.54 -16.68
CA GLY A 39 6.04 9.46 -16.01
C GLY A 39 5.38 10.45 -16.95
N ASP A 40 6.08 10.86 -18.01
CA ASP A 40 5.59 11.89 -18.92
C ASP A 40 4.79 11.30 -20.11
N GLN A 41 4.95 10.01 -20.42
CA GLN A 41 4.38 9.34 -21.62
C GLN A 41 2.85 9.17 -21.60
N THR A 42 2.19 9.36 -20.46
CA THR A 42 0.72 9.28 -20.37
C THR A 42 0.07 10.58 -19.90
N THR A 43 0.85 11.65 -19.81
CA THR A 43 0.32 12.98 -19.48
C THR A 43 -0.50 13.53 -20.64
N ILE A 44 -1.49 14.36 -20.32
CA ILE A 44 -2.27 15.13 -21.30
C ILE A 44 -1.37 15.79 -22.36
N ARG A 45 -0.25 16.39 -21.94
CA ARG A 45 0.67 17.11 -22.83
C ARG A 45 1.29 16.17 -23.87
N TYR A 46 1.68 14.98 -23.45
CA TYR A 46 2.23 13.97 -24.36
C TYR A 46 1.18 13.49 -25.36
N GLN A 47 -0.03 13.16 -24.88
CA GLN A 47 -1.14 12.70 -25.73
C GLN A 47 -1.49 13.73 -26.81
N ILE A 48 -1.67 15.00 -26.43
CA ILE A 48 -1.99 16.08 -27.36
C ILE A 48 -0.87 16.25 -28.41
N ASN A 49 0.40 16.22 -27.99
CA ASN A 49 1.52 16.33 -28.93
C ASN A 49 1.61 15.14 -29.91
N GLN A 50 1.26 13.94 -29.45
CA GLN A 50 1.21 12.75 -30.29
C GLN A 50 0.07 12.86 -31.32
N ASP A 51 -1.13 13.25 -30.90
CA ASP A 51 -2.29 13.45 -31.76
C ASP A 51 -2.01 14.53 -32.84
N LEU A 52 -1.45 15.67 -32.42
CA LEU A 52 -0.99 16.74 -33.33
C LEU A 52 0.02 16.24 -34.35
N SER A 53 0.94 15.35 -33.95
CA SER A 53 2.00 14.81 -34.82
C SER A 53 1.44 13.80 -35.83
N GLN A 54 0.55 12.91 -35.39
CA GLN A 54 -0.13 11.96 -36.29
C GLN A 54 -0.99 12.69 -37.32
N GLN A 55 -1.76 13.70 -36.91
CA GLN A 55 -2.61 14.47 -37.83
C GLN A 55 -1.80 15.25 -38.86
N LYS A 56 -0.61 15.76 -38.50
CA LYS A 56 0.32 16.39 -39.45
C LYS A 56 0.83 15.38 -40.49
N GLN A 57 1.15 14.16 -40.07
CA GLN A 57 1.60 13.10 -40.98
C GLN A 57 0.50 12.65 -41.94
N SER A 58 -0.76 12.62 -41.49
CA SER A 58 -1.91 12.21 -42.31
C SER A 58 -2.44 13.28 -43.28
N GLN A 59 -1.87 14.50 -43.30
CA GLN A 59 -2.28 15.61 -44.18
C GLN A 59 -3.80 15.90 -44.21
N ALA A 60 -4.53 15.59 -43.13
CA ALA A 60 -5.97 15.70 -43.09
C ALA A 60 -6.41 17.18 -43.02
N ASN A 61 -6.73 17.79 -44.16
CA ASN A 61 -7.10 19.22 -44.29
C ASN A 61 -8.57 19.54 -43.97
N LEU A 62 -9.28 18.62 -43.31
CA LEU A 62 -10.70 18.78 -42.98
C LEU A 62 -10.93 19.92 -41.95
N PRO A 63 -12.00 20.72 -42.07
CA PRO A 63 -12.30 21.83 -41.15
C PRO A 63 -12.42 21.38 -39.68
N THR A 64 -12.95 20.19 -39.45
CA THR A 64 -13.04 19.54 -38.13
C THR A 64 -11.67 19.31 -37.51
N VAL A 65 -10.70 18.83 -38.30
CA VAL A 65 -9.30 18.60 -37.89
C VAL A 65 -8.61 19.94 -37.59
N LYS A 66 -8.83 20.98 -38.39
CA LYS A 66 -8.29 22.33 -38.11
C LYS A 66 -8.82 22.92 -36.79
N ASN A 67 -10.10 22.75 -36.51
CA ASN A 67 -10.72 23.24 -35.28
C ASN A 67 -10.23 22.45 -34.05
N GLN A 68 -10.08 21.13 -34.15
CA GLN A 68 -9.51 20.31 -33.09
C GLN A 68 -8.06 20.72 -32.77
N ASN A 69 -7.22 20.89 -33.78
CA ASN A 69 -5.83 21.37 -33.63
C ASN A 69 -5.74 22.74 -32.95
N ARG A 70 -6.69 23.65 -33.24
CA ARG A 70 -6.74 24.97 -32.59
C ARG A 70 -7.06 24.83 -31.09
N ASN A 71 -8.00 23.95 -30.73
CA ASN A 71 -8.35 23.69 -29.34
C ASN A 71 -7.19 23.05 -28.56
N GLU A 72 -6.55 22.03 -29.15
CA GLU A 72 -5.38 21.37 -28.58
C GLU A 72 -4.21 22.33 -28.33
N ARG A 73 -3.94 23.26 -29.27
CA ARG A 73 -2.94 24.32 -29.07
C ARG A 73 -3.34 25.30 -27.96
N GLN A 74 -4.62 25.61 -27.79
CA GLN A 74 -5.11 26.46 -26.69
C GLN A 74 -4.93 25.76 -25.34
N ILE A 75 -5.20 24.45 -25.29
CA ILE A 75 -4.95 23.62 -24.11
C ILE A 75 -3.46 23.64 -23.75
N LEU A 76 -2.56 23.37 -24.72
CA LEU A 76 -1.11 23.39 -24.47
C LEU A 76 -0.64 24.77 -23.95
N LYS A 77 -1.11 25.87 -24.54
CA LYS A 77 -0.80 27.23 -24.04
C LYS A 77 -1.29 27.45 -22.62
N ALA A 78 -2.48 26.98 -22.27
CA ALA A 78 -3.00 27.09 -20.92
C ALA A 78 -2.18 26.28 -19.91
N LEU A 79 -1.71 25.07 -20.29
CA LEU A 79 -0.80 24.24 -19.49
C LEU A 79 0.57 24.92 -19.30
N ASP A 80 1.13 25.49 -20.37
CA ASP A 80 2.43 26.17 -20.33
C ASP A 80 2.39 27.42 -19.43
N ASN A 81 1.26 28.14 -19.43
CA ASN A 81 0.99 29.28 -18.55
C ASN A 81 0.59 28.87 -17.13
N LYS A 82 0.63 27.57 -16.78
CA LYS A 82 0.19 27.02 -15.49
C LYS A 82 -1.27 27.34 -15.12
N ASN A 83 -2.09 27.67 -16.12
CA ASN A 83 -3.52 27.90 -15.95
C ASN A 83 -4.28 26.58 -16.09
N TRP A 84 -4.09 25.70 -15.09
CA TRP A 84 -4.62 24.33 -15.09
C TRP A 84 -6.14 24.31 -15.17
N GLY A 85 -6.82 25.16 -14.41
CA GLY A 85 -8.27 25.24 -14.40
C GLY A 85 -8.87 25.54 -15.77
N HIS A 86 -8.26 26.46 -16.53
CA HIS A 86 -8.69 26.77 -17.90
C HIS A 86 -8.38 25.63 -18.88
N ALA A 87 -7.20 25.01 -18.77
CA ALA A 87 -6.85 23.86 -19.61
C ALA A 87 -7.85 22.70 -19.45
N TYR A 88 -8.19 22.35 -18.20
CA TYR A 88 -9.16 21.29 -17.92
C TYR A 88 -10.58 21.66 -18.35
N GLU A 89 -10.96 22.93 -18.25
CA GLU A 89 -12.26 23.37 -18.75
C GLU A 89 -12.40 23.18 -20.27
N LEU A 90 -11.36 23.50 -21.04
CA LEU A 90 -11.34 23.26 -22.48
C LEU A 90 -11.45 21.76 -22.82
N MET A 91 -10.77 20.91 -22.05
CA MET A 91 -10.85 19.44 -22.22
C MET A 91 -12.22 18.89 -21.86
N ILE A 92 -12.83 19.32 -20.76
CA ILE A 92 -14.17 18.88 -20.34
C ILE A 92 -15.19 19.23 -21.43
N ARG A 93 -15.13 20.45 -21.97
CA ARG A 93 -16.00 20.87 -23.08
C ARG A 93 -15.80 20.02 -24.33
N GLN A 94 -14.58 19.61 -24.64
CA GLN A 94 -14.29 18.72 -25.78
C GLN A 94 -14.85 17.32 -25.54
N ASN A 95 -14.64 16.78 -24.35
CA ASN A 95 -15.15 15.48 -23.93
C ASN A 95 -16.69 15.44 -23.94
N ASP A 96 -17.36 16.49 -23.45
CA ASP A 96 -18.83 16.58 -23.45
C ASP A 96 -19.39 16.62 -24.88
N LYS A 97 -18.72 17.31 -25.81
CA LYS A 97 -19.07 17.30 -27.24
C LYS A 97 -18.91 15.90 -27.84
N GLN A 98 -17.82 15.19 -27.51
CA GLN A 98 -17.62 13.81 -27.95
C GLN A 98 -18.69 12.89 -27.40
N ALA A 99 -19.03 12.99 -26.11
CA ALA A 99 -20.07 12.21 -25.47
C ALA A 99 -21.46 12.43 -26.12
N ALA A 100 -21.78 13.66 -26.52
CA ALA A 100 -23.02 13.99 -27.21
C ALA A 100 -23.12 13.38 -28.63
N GLN A 101 -21.98 13.10 -29.27
CA GLN A 101 -21.91 12.50 -30.61
C GLN A 101 -21.93 10.95 -30.57
N VAL A 102 -21.84 10.34 -29.38
CA VAL A 102 -21.89 8.88 -29.24
C VAL A 102 -23.30 8.35 -29.52
N LYS A 103 -23.44 7.54 -30.58
CA LYS A 103 -24.70 6.91 -30.98
C LYS A 103 -25.30 6.00 -29.89
N ILE A 104 -26.59 5.66 -30.02
CA ILE A 104 -27.29 4.69 -29.17
C ILE A 104 -26.55 3.34 -29.27
N GLY A 105 -26.08 2.81 -28.13
CA GLY A 105 -25.22 1.60 -28.05
C GLY A 105 -23.80 1.85 -27.51
N GLY A 106 -23.29 3.08 -27.52
CA GLY A 106 -21.95 3.41 -26.96
C GLY A 106 -21.94 3.74 -25.46
N ALA A 107 -22.64 2.95 -24.64
CA ALA A 107 -22.76 3.22 -23.19
C ALA A 107 -21.40 3.23 -22.48
N ASP A 108 -20.51 2.30 -22.84
CA ASP A 108 -19.17 2.17 -22.26
C ASP A 108 -18.31 3.41 -22.55
N LEU A 109 -18.31 3.89 -23.80
CA LEU A 109 -17.57 5.09 -24.19
C LEU A 109 -18.09 6.34 -23.45
N ARG A 110 -19.41 6.47 -23.27
CA ARG A 110 -19.98 7.58 -22.47
C ARG A 110 -19.56 7.48 -21.00
N GLN A 111 -19.49 6.27 -20.45
CA GLN A 111 -19.04 6.04 -19.09
C GLN A 111 -17.55 6.38 -18.91
N GLU A 112 -16.69 5.99 -19.85
CA GLU A 112 -15.26 6.35 -19.86
C GLU A 112 -15.08 7.87 -19.92
N ILE A 113 -15.80 8.55 -20.83
CA ILE A 113 -15.76 10.02 -20.93
C ILE A 113 -16.20 10.67 -19.61
N LYS A 114 -17.26 10.16 -18.98
CA LYS A 114 -17.74 10.66 -17.69
C LYS A 114 -16.70 10.48 -16.58
N GLN A 115 -15.97 9.36 -16.55
CA GLN A 115 -14.88 9.13 -15.60
C GLN A 115 -13.69 10.07 -15.85
N LYS A 116 -13.31 10.28 -17.12
CA LYS A 116 -12.29 11.28 -17.50
C LYS A 116 -12.69 12.68 -17.04
N ASN A 117 -13.94 13.10 -17.28
CA ASN A 117 -14.44 14.40 -16.83
C ASN A 117 -14.51 14.52 -15.31
N ALA A 118 -14.82 13.45 -14.58
CA ALA A 118 -14.77 13.46 -13.11
C ALA A 118 -13.35 13.74 -12.59
N ARG A 119 -12.33 13.13 -13.22
CA ARG A 119 -10.92 13.39 -12.89
C ARG A 119 -10.53 14.84 -13.17
N LEU A 120 -10.84 15.33 -14.37
CA LEU A 120 -10.53 16.71 -14.78
C LEU A 120 -11.23 17.73 -13.89
N ASN A 121 -12.48 17.49 -13.50
CA ASN A 121 -13.20 18.36 -12.56
C ASN A 121 -12.54 18.39 -11.18
N ALA A 122 -12.07 17.25 -10.68
CA ALA A 122 -11.36 17.19 -9.40
C ALA A 122 -10.02 17.94 -9.47
N LEU A 123 -9.26 17.77 -10.56
CA LEU A 123 -8.01 18.49 -10.80
C LEU A 123 -8.23 20.00 -10.98
N LYS A 124 -9.29 20.39 -11.69
CA LYS A 124 -9.73 21.80 -11.83
C LYS A 124 -10.05 22.41 -10.48
N LYS A 125 -10.82 21.71 -9.64
CA LYS A 125 -11.17 22.17 -8.29
C LYS A 125 -9.93 22.33 -7.40
N ALA A 126 -8.96 21.43 -7.52
CA ALA A 126 -7.71 21.52 -6.77
C ALA A 126 -6.70 22.52 -7.36
N ASN A 127 -6.91 22.96 -8.61
CA ASN A 127 -5.99 23.78 -9.42
C ASN A 127 -4.56 23.21 -9.45
N LEU A 128 -4.44 21.91 -9.72
CA LEU A 128 -3.17 21.19 -9.73
C LEU A 128 -2.83 20.67 -11.13
N PRO A 129 -1.54 20.58 -11.49
CA PRO A 129 -1.12 19.90 -12.71
C PRO A 129 -1.45 18.42 -12.63
N GLU A 130 -1.80 17.83 -13.77
CA GLU A 130 -2.03 16.40 -13.88
C GLU A 130 -0.72 15.66 -13.63
N GLN A 131 -0.81 14.57 -12.87
CA GLN A 131 0.28 13.63 -12.69
C GLN A 131 -0.11 12.27 -13.25
N ASN A 132 0.90 11.54 -13.70
CA ASN A 132 0.75 10.15 -14.07
C ASN A 132 0.58 9.29 -12.80
N GLU A 133 -0.65 8.92 -12.49
CA GLU A 133 -0.97 8.11 -11.30
C GLU A 133 -0.47 6.66 -11.42
N GLN A 134 -0.21 6.17 -12.63
CA GLN A 134 0.38 4.84 -12.86
C GLN A 134 1.89 4.84 -12.63
N HIS A 135 2.55 5.96 -12.95
CA HIS A 135 3.98 6.16 -12.79
C HIS A 135 4.28 7.43 -11.99
N PRO A 136 3.85 7.52 -10.71
CA PRO A 136 4.05 8.71 -9.91
C PRO A 136 5.52 8.87 -9.54
N LYS A 137 5.99 10.13 -9.55
CA LYS A 137 7.36 10.49 -9.20
C LYS A 137 7.49 11.42 -7.99
N GLN A 138 6.40 12.10 -7.60
CA GLN A 138 6.39 13.05 -6.48
C GLN A 138 6.19 12.36 -5.13
N GLY A 139 6.83 12.87 -4.09
CA GLY A 139 6.99 12.23 -2.77
C GLY A 139 5.74 11.53 -2.24
N TRP A 140 4.67 12.29 -1.99
CA TRP A 140 3.46 11.75 -1.36
C TRP A 140 2.70 10.76 -2.25
N LEU A 141 2.54 11.10 -3.54
CA LEU A 141 1.81 10.24 -4.48
C LEU A 141 2.59 8.96 -4.76
N PHE A 142 3.92 9.06 -4.87
CA PHE A 142 4.81 7.91 -5.04
C PHE A 142 4.75 6.98 -3.84
N LEU A 143 4.91 7.51 -2.61
CA LEU A 143 4.82 6.71 -1.39
C LEU A 143 3.47 6.01 -1.30
N PHE A 144 2.38 6.74 -1.56
CA PHE A 144 1.03 6.19 -1.51
C PHE A 144 0.85 5.04 -2.53
N LYS A 145 1.26 5.23 -3.79
CA LYS A 145 1.15 4.17 -4.79
C LYS A 145 2.07 2.98 -4.51
N LEU A 146 3.26 3.21 -3.97
CA LEU A 146 4.14 2.12 -3.54
C LEU A 146 3.49 1.31 -2.40
N SER A 147 2.78 1.99 -1.50
CA SER A 147 2.02 1.39 -0.40
C SER A 147 0.78 0.60 -0.84
N GLU A 148 0.31 0.75 -2.08
CA GLU A 148 -0.77 -0.07 -2.61
C GLU A 148 -0.34 -1.52 -2.85
N GLY A 149 0.94 -1.86 -3.01
CA GLY A 149 1.32 -3.25 -3.31
C GLY A 149 2.72 -3.67 -2.88
N PHE A 150 3.75 -3.05 -3.45
CA PHE A 150 5.13 -3.47 -3.24
C PHE A 150 5.63 -3.20 -1.81
N LEU A 151 5.39 -1.99 -1.30
CA LEU A 151 5.98 -1.55 -0.03
C LEU A 151 5.49 -2.35 1.19
N PRO A 152 4.18 -2.69 1.35
CA PRO A 152 3.73 -3.49 2.48
C PRO A 152 4.39 -4.87 2.54
N ALA A 153 4.56 -5.55 1.39
CA ALA A 153 5.22 -6.86 1.34
C ALA A 153 6.69 -6.77 1.77
N MET A 154 7.40 -5.73 1.32
CA MET A 154 8.79 -5.49 1.71
C MET A 154 8.94 -5.14 3.18
N ILE A 155 8.03 -4.34 3.75
CA ILE A 155 8.00 -4.04 5.18
C ILE A 155 7.75 -5.32 5.98
N VAL A 156 6.79 -6.16 5.57
CA VAL A 156 6.52 -7.45 6.23
C VAL A 156 7.78 -8.33 6.21
N ALA A 157 8.43 -8.48 5.06
CA ALA A 157 9.65 -9.28 4.96
C ALA A 157 10.77 -8.76 5.86
N MET A 158 10.98 -7.43 5.88
CA MET A 158 11.94 -6.77 6.75
C MET A 158 11.63 -7.00 8.23
N LEU A 159 10.38 -6.83 8.65
CA LEU A 159 9.95 -7.05 10.03
C LEU A 159 10.09 -8.53 10.43
N CYS A 160 9.70 -9.47 9.56
CA CYS A 160 9.90 -10.91 9.79
C CYS A 160 11.37 -11.21 10.06
N PHE A 161 12.28 -10.69 9.24
CA PHE A 161 13.71 -10.93 9.41
C PHE A 161 14.25 -10.38 10.72
N ILE A 162 13.98 -9.10 11.01
CA ILE A 162 14.55 -8.41 12.17
C ILE A 162 13.95 -8.95 13.47
N LEU A 163 12.63 -9.09 13.54
CA LEU A 163 11.95 -9.53 14.76
C LEU A 163 12.15 -11.03 15.03
N SER A 164 12.25 -11.88 14.00
CA SER A 164 12.59 -13.29 14.21
C SER A 164 14.00 -13.42 14.82
N ASN A 165 14.97 -12.63 14.36
CA ASN A 165 16.30 -12.60 14.97
C ASN A 165 16.24 -12.14 16.43
N ILE A 166 15.54 -11.04 16.73
CA ILE A 166 15.41 -10.52 18.10
C ILE A 166 14.72 -11.55 19.01
N PHE A 167 13.51 -11.96 18.66
CA PHE A 167 12.67 -12.82 19.50
C PHE A 167 13.19 -14.25 19.62
N ALA A 168 13.79 -14.81 18.57
CA ALA A 168 14.34 -16.15 18.64
C ALA A 168 15.72 -16.19 19.32
N SER A 169 16.45 -15.07 19.38
CA SER A 169 17.82 -15.08 19.92
C SER A 169 17.96 -15.38 21.40
N LYS A 170 16.86 -15.36 22.17
CA LYS A 170 16.85 -15.83 23.57
C LYS A 170 16.87 -17.35 23.69
N TYR A 171 16.57 -18.07 22.61
CA TYR A 171 16.62 -19.52 22.55
C TYR A 171 17.96 -19.96 21.98
N VAL A 172 18.74 -20.70 22.76
CA VAL A 172 19.92 -21.41 22.28
C VAL A 172 19.77 -22.86 22.68
N ASP A 173 19.97 -23.77 21.73
CA ASP A 173 19.67 -25.20 21.88
C ASP A 173 18.24 -25.45 22.38
N HIS A 174 17.28 -24.66 21.87
CA HIS A 174 15.86 -24.69 22.25
C HIS A 174 15.55 -24.38 23.73
N LEU A 175 16.56 -23.97 24.50
CA LEU A 175 16.46 -23.55 25.89
C LEU A 175 16.41 -22.02 25.98
N ASN A 176 15.46 -21.52 26.78
CA ASN A 176 15.29 -20.08 26.98
C ASN A 176 16.32 -19.56 27.99
N ARG A 177 17.39 -18.93 27.50
CA ARG A 177 18.46 -18.34 28.34
C ARG A 177 18.01 -17.08 29.08
N ALA A 178 16.90 -16.45 28.68
CA ALA A 178 16.38 -15.27 29.38
C ALA A 178 15.91 -15.58 30.81
N ILE A 179 15.71 -16.87 31.14
CA ILE A 179 15.39 -17.34 32.50
C ILE A 179 16.60 -17.18 33.44
N LEU A 180 17.83 -17.18 32.89
CA LEU A 180 19.07 -17.06 33.65
C LEU A 180 19.44 -15.60 33.96
N LEU A 181 18.73 -14.62 33.38
CA LEU A 181 18.96 -13.21 33.65
C LEU A 181 18.32 -12.81 34.99
N PRO A 182 19.00 -12.02 35.84
CA PRO A 182 18.50 -11.62 37.15
C PRO A 182 17.26 -10.70 37.09
N SER A 183 16.97 -10.11 35.92
CA SER A 183 15.77 -9.31 35.70
C SER A 183 14.57 -10.19 35.34
N LYS A 184 13.39 -9.91 35.93
CA LYS A 184 12.12 -10.55 35.55
C LYS A 184 11.78 -10.28 34.06
N HIS A 185 12.15 -11.22 33.20
CA HIS A 185 11.78 -11.21 31.78
C HIS A 185 10.26 -11.42 31.64
N SER A 186 9.58 -10.60 30.83
CA SER A 186 8.13 -10.68 30.62
C SER A 186 7.78 -10.60 29.14
N VAL A 187 6.72 -11.31 28.75
CA VAL A 187 6.14 -11.26 27.39
C VAL A 187 5.77 -9.82 27.03
N LEU A 188 5.29 -9.04 27.99
CA LEU A 188 4.94 -7.63 27.79
C LEU A 188 6.14 -6.78 27.35
N LEU A 189 7.32 -6.99 27.96
CA LEU A 189 8.54 -6.27 27.58
C LEU A 189 8.96 -6.60 26.16
N ASP A 190 8.85 -7.86 25.74
CA ASP A 190 9.14 -8.28 24.37
C ASP A 190 8.17 -7.65 23.37
N ILE A 191 6.88 -7.56 23.70
CA ILE A 191 5.88 -6.89 22.86
C ILE A 191 6.23 -5.40 22.72
N ILE A 192 6.45 -4.68 23.83
CA ILE A 192 6.77 -3.24 23.80
C ILE A 192 8.03 -2.98 22.97
N LEU A 193 9.07 -3.79 23.17
CA LEU A 193 10.33 -3.67 22.45
C LEU A 193 10.16 -3.96 20.95
N GLY A 194 9.44 -5.03 20.61
CA GLY A 194 9.13 -5.38 19.24
C GLY A 194 8.32 -4.29 18.52
N LEU A 195 7.33 -3.71 19.20
CA LEU A 195 6.54 -2.59 18.68
C LEU A 195 7.43 -1.37 18.43
N LEU A 196 8.25 -0.97 19.40
CA LEU A 196 9.14 0.19 19.25
C LEU A 196 10.06 0.04 18.03
N ILE A 197 10.66 -1.14 17.87
CA ILE A 197 11.56 -1.44 16.74
C ILE A 197 10.79 -1.45 15.42
N ALA A 198 9.64 -2.13 15.39
CA ALA A 198 8.83 -2.25 14.18
C ALA A 198 8.29 -0.90 13.70
N PHE A 199 7.78 -0.07 14.62
CA PHE A 199 7.34 1.29 14.31
C PHE A 199 8.49 2.18 13.85
N SER A 200 9.62 2.17 14.56
CA SER A 200 10.78 3.00 14.22
C SER A 200 11.31 2.67 12.83
N LEU A 201 11.51 1.38 12.52
CA LEU A 201 12.00 0.94 11.21
C LEU A 201 10.99 1.24 10.11
N THR A 202 9.71 0.96 10.33
CA THR A 202 8.68 1.22 9.33
C THR A 202 8.60 2.72 9.01
N LEU A 203 8.56 3.57 10.03
CA LEU A 203 8.51 5.02 9.86
C LEU A 203 9.78 5.53 9.17
N PHE A 204 10.95 5.08 9.60
CA PHE A 204 12.23 5.46 9.00
C PHE A 204 12.31 5.08 7.52
N THR A 205 11.92 3.86 7.15
CA THR A 205 11.89 3.42 5.75
C THR A 205 10.93 4.26 4.90
N ASN A 206 9.71 4.51 5.39
CA ASN A 206 8.75 5.35 4.67
C ASN A 206 9.28 6.78 4.47
N LEU A 207 9.93 7.33 5.49
CA LEU A 207 10.51 8.68 5.44
C LEU A 207 11.66 8.76 4.44
N LEU A 208 12.53 7.75 4.36
CA LEU A 208 13.60 7.69 3.37
C LEU A 208 13.06 7.58 1.94
N ILE A 209 12.05 6.74 1.70
CA ILE A 209 11.42 6.59 0.37
C ILE A 209 10.75 7.91 -0.06
N TRP A 210 9.98 8.51 0.84
CA TRP A 210 9.36 9.81 0.60
C TRP A 210 10.40 10.89 0.36
N GLY A 211 11.48 10.93 1.17
CA GLY A 211 12.57 11.88 1.06
C GLY A 211 13.30 11.77 -0.27
N LEU A 212 13.65 10.55 -0.69
CA LEU A 212 14.31 10.29 -1.98
C LEU A 212 13.50 10.84 -3.15
N SER A 213 12.19 10.53 -3.19
CA SER A 213 11.29 11.02 -4.25
C SER A 213 11.07 12.54 -4.16
N SER A 214 10.94 13.08 -2.95
CA SER A 214 10.71 14.52 -2.74
C SER A 214 11.90 15.38 -3.12
N LEU A 215 13.13 14.91 -2.87
CA LEU A 215 14.36 15.61 -3.22
C LEU A 215 14.56 15.69 -4.74
N LEU A 216 14.18 14.64 -5.48
CA LEU A 216 14.37 14.57 -6.92
C LEU A 216 13.25 15.23 -7.73
N PHE A 217 11.99 15.10 -7.29
CA PHE A 217 10.82 15.50 -8.09
C PHE A 217 9.84 16.42 -7.36
N GLY A 218 10.18 16.84 -6.14
CA GLY A 218 9.29 17.60 -5.26
C GLY A 218 8.34 16.70 -4.45
N SER A 219 7.90 17.20 -3.30
CA SER A 219 7.05 16.43 -2.37
C SER A 219 5.66 16.13 -2.91
N GLY A 220 5.15 17.00 -3.79
CA GLY A 220 3.77 16.98 -4.25
C GLY A 220 2.77 17.41 -3.17
N PRO A 221 1.54 17.78 -3.56
CA PRO A 221 0.51 18.22 -2.62
C PRO A 221 -0.32 17.05 -2.09
N LEU A 222 -0.62 17.07 -0.78
CA LEU A 222 -1.57 16.12 -0.15
C LEU A 222 -3.03 16.33 -0.61
N SER A 223 -3.32 17.48 -1.22
CA SER A 223 -4.61 17.77 -1.84
C SER A 223 -4.79 17.13 -3.22
N TYR A 224 -3.76 16.44 -3.75
CA TYR A 224 -3.84 15.80 -5.06
C TYR A 224 -5.01 14.81 -5.10
N PRO A 225 -5.96 14.96 -6.05
CA PRO A 225 -7.12 14.09 -6.13
C PRO A 225 -6.71 12.74 -6.70
N ILE A 226 -6.92 11.69 -5.93
CA ILE A 226 -6.72 10.31 -6.37
C ILE A 226 -8.06 9.60 -6.45
N GLN A 227 -8.13 8.65 -7.38
CA GLN A 227 -9.29 7.79 -7.49
C GLN A 227 -9.37 6.88 -6.25
N GLY A 228 -10.55 6.83 -5.63
CA GLY A 228 -10.92 5.83 -4.65
C GLY A 228 -12.41 5.52 -4.74
N ILE A 229 -12.87 4.56 -3.96
CA ILE A 229 -14.20 3.99 -4.09
C ILE A 229 -14.89 4.06 -2.72
N ILE A 230 -16.02 4.76 -2.67
CA ILE A 230 -16.78 4.95 -1.43
C ILE A 230 -17.75 3.77 -1.29
N LEU A 231 -17.76 3.13 -0.11
CA LEU A 231 -18.44 1.85 0.13
C LEU A 231 -19.85 1.83 0.77
N PRO A 232 -20.52 2.92 1.17
CA PRO A 232 -21.91 2.83 1.63
C PRO A 232 -22.85 2.69 0.42
N GLY A 233 -23.21 1.44 0.11
CA GLY A 233 -24.35 1.07 -0.75
C GLY A 233 -24.09 0.96 -2.26
N SER A 234 -22.92 1.39 -2.79
CA SER A 234 -22.56 1.17 -4.20
C SER A 234 -21.07 1.39 -4.47
N PHE A 235 -20.47 0.67 -5.43
CA PHE A 235 -19.09 0.89 -5.88
C PHE A 235 -18.98 2.12 -6.79
N LYS A 236 -19.12 3.32 -6.21
CA LYS A 236 -18.98 4.56 -6.97
C LYS A 236 -17.55 5.08 -6.88
N SER A 237 -16.89 5.15 -8.05
CA SER A 237 -15.60 5.81 -8.21
C SER A 237 -15.74 7.31 -7.90
N THR A 238 -14.88 7.81 -7.04
CA THR A 238 -14.82 9.22 -6.65
C THR A 238 -13.36 9.67 -6.55
N TYR A 239 -13.13 10.92 -6.92
CA TYR A 239 -11.84 11.56 -6.75
C TYR A 239 -11.84 12.35 -5.45
N GLN A 240 -10.99 11.94 -4.52
CA GLN A 240 -10.81 12.61 -3.24
C GLN A 240 -9.34 12.95 -3.01
N PRO A 241 -9.05 14.00 -2.24
CA PRO A 241 -7.69 14.33 -1.85
C PRO A 241 -6.98 13.13 -1.22
N LEU A 242 -5.69 12.97 -1.54
CA LEU A 242 -4.82 11.94 -0.97
C LEU A 242 -4.87 11.91 0.57
N SER A 243 -4.98 13.08 1.22
CA SER A 243 -5.11 13.20 2.68
C SER A 243 -6.29 12.44 3.28
N VAL A 244 -7.39 12.24 2.53
CA VAL A 244 -8.57 11.53 3.02
C VAL A 244 -8.27 10.04 3.17
N TRP A 245 -7.52 9.47 2.24
CA TRP A 245 -7.16 8.06 2.22
C TRP A 245 -5.99 7.72 3.14
N LEU A 246 -5.05 8.65 3.33
CA LEU A 246 -3.89 8.44 4.20
C LEU A 246 -4.26 8.17 5.67
N LYS A 247 -5.30 8.81 6.20
CA LYS A 247 -5.73 8.61 7.60
C LYS A 247 -6.14 7.16 7.91
N PRO A 248 -7.11 6.56 7.18
CA PRO A 248 -7.47 5.15 7.41
C PRO A 248 -6.32 4.19 7.08
N THR A 249 -5.51 4.49 6.05
CA THR A 249 -4.28 3.71 5.75
C THR A 249 -3.32 3.69 6.91
N PHE A 250 -3.05 4.85 7.53
CA PHE A 250 -2.14 4.96 8.67
C PHE A 250 -2.63 4.13 9.86
N ILE A 251 -3.91 4.26 10.23
CA ILE A 251 -4.50 3.50 11.35
C ILE A 251 -4.41 2.00 11.09
N LEU A 252 -4.81 1.52 9.90
CA LEU A 252 -4.69 0.10 9.56
C LEU A 252 -3.24 -0.36 9.58
N SER A 253 -2.29 0.44 9.10
CA SER A 253 -0.86 0.09 9.09
C SER A 253 -0.28 -0.01 10.50
N VAL A 254 -0.77 0.81 11.44
CA VAL A 254 -0.41 0.71 12.87
C VAL A 254 -0.95 -0.61 13.45
N LEU A 255 -2.21 -0.95 13.21
CA LEU A 255 -2.80 -2.20 13.69
C LEU A 255 -2.13 -3.43 13.08
N THR A 256 -1.80 -3.40 11.78
CA THR A 256 -1.08 -4.52 11.15
C THR A 256 0.33 -4.68 11.69
N CYS A 257 1.03 -3.58 11.99
CA CYS A 257 2.34 -3.62 12.63
C CYS A 257 2.24 -4.31 14.00
N ILE A 258 1.23 -3.96 14.81
CA ILE A 258 0.97 -4.61 16.11
C ILE A 258 0.70 -6.11 15.93
N PHE A 259 -0.16 -6.46 14.97
CA PHE A 259 -0.48 -7.85 14.65
C PHE A 259 0.78 -8.66 14.27
N ILE A 260 1.62 -8.12 13.37
CA ILE A 260 2.87 -8.77 12.93
C ILE A 260 3.80 -9.05 14.12
N VAL A 261 4.00 -8.05 14.99
CA VAL A 261 4.89 -8.18 16.16
C VAL A 261 4.42 -9.30 17.09
N ILE A 262 3.13 -9.33 17.43
CA ILE A 262 2.57 -10.31 18.36
C ILE A 262 2.57 -11.72 17.74
N LEU A 263 2.28 -11.83 16.43
CA LEU A 263 2.36 -13.10 15.71
C LEU A 263 3.80 -13.63 15.69
N LEU A 264 4.78 -12.81 15.33
CA LEU A 264 6.19 -13.20 15.30
C LEU A 264 6.71 -13.62 16.67
N LEU A 265 6.27 -12.94 17.74
CA LEU A 265 6.60 -13.35 19.09
C LEU A 265 6.06 -14.75 19.39
N LEU A 266 4.81 -15.04 19.02
CA LEU A 266 4.22 -16.38 19.22
C LEU A 266 4.98 -17.44 18.43
N LEU A 267 5.27 -17.17 17.15
CA LEU A 267 6.02 -18.10 16.30
C LEU A 267 7.43 -18.36 16.83
N ALA A 268 8.10 -17.35 17.37
CA ALA A 268 9.41 -17.53 18.02
C ALA A 268 9.32 -18.43 19.25
N GLN A 269 8.24 -18.31 20.06
CA GLN A 269 8.02 -19.18 21.21
C GLN A 269 7.70 -20.64 20.83
N ILE A 270 7.00 -20.85 19.71
CA ILE A 270 6.65 -22.17 19.18
C ILE A 270 7.88 -22.86 18.59
N THR A 271 8.56 -22.17 17.66
CA THR A 271 9.66 -22.76 16.88
C THR A 271 10.97 -22.86 17.66
N ARG A 272 11.22 -21.91 18.57
CA ARG A 272 12.46 -21.80 19.35
C ARG A 272 13.74 -21.84 18.50
N ASN A 273 13.63 -21.45 17.23
CA ASN A 273 14.72 -21.42 16.26
C ASN A 273 14.52 -20.23 15.33
N GLN A 274 15.58 -19.46 15.10
CA GLN A 274 15.52 -18.23 14.30
C GLN A 274 15.09 -18.50 12.85
N LEU A 275 15.70 -19.48 12.18
CA LEU A 275 15.43 -19.78 10.78
C LEU A 275 14.01 -20.33 10.61
N SER A 276 13.60 -21.27 11.47
CA SER A 276 12.23 -21.81 11.44
C SER A 276 11.18 -20.72 11.69
N CYS A 277 11.43 -19.82 12.64
CA CYS A 277 10.56 -18.67 12.90
C CYS A 277 10.43 -17.76 11.67
N LEU A 278 11.57 -17.42 11.05
CA LEU A 278 11.61 -16.57 9.86
C LEU A 278 10.81 -17.16 8.70
N PHE A 279 11.11 -18.40 8.31
CA PHE A 279 10.44 -19.04 7.17
C PHE A 279 8.94 -19.21 7.41
N LEU A 280 8.56 -19.64 8.62
CA LEU A 280 7.15 -19.81 8.97
C LEU A 280 6.41 -18.46 8.98
N ALA A 281 7.03 -17.40 9.49
CA ALA A 281 6.42 -16.08 9.50
C ALA A 281 6.26 -15.50 8.10
N LEU A 282 7.26 -15.62 7.23
CA LEU A 282 7.16 -15.22 5.83
C LEU A 282 6.04 -15.98 5.12
N PHE A 283 5.99 -17.31 5.30
CA PHE A 283 4.94 -18.15 4.71
C PHE A 283 3.54 -17.72 5.17
N ILE A 284 3.34 -17.54 6.48
CA ILE A 284 2.03 -17.17 7.04
C ILE A 284 1.61 -15.75 6.63
N LEU A 285 2.52 -14.77 6.75
CA LEU A 285 2.17 -13.36 6.52
C LEU A 285 2.07 -13.03 5.03
N LEU A 286 3.07 -13.38 4.23
CA LEU A 286 3.05 -13.11 2.79
C LEU A 286 2.10 -14.07 2.08
N GLY A 287 2.13 -15.35 2.41
CA GLY A 287 1.19 -16.34 1.86
C GLY A 287 -0.26 -15.99 2.20
N GLY A 288 -0.54 -15.58 3.45
CA GLY A 288 -1.87 -15.12 3.85
C GLY A 288 -2.33 -13.84 3.16
N ALA A 289 -1.41 -12.92 2.83
CA ALA A 289 -1.74 -11.70 2.07
C ALA A 289 -2.05 -11.99 0.59
N ILE A 290 -1.43 -13.03 0.02
CA ILE A 290 -1.61 -13.43 -1.38
C ILE A 290 -2.81 -14.38 -1.54
N LEU A 291 -3.15 -15.15 -0.51
CA LEU A 291 -4.22 -16.15 -0.51
C LEU A 291 -5.56 -15.63 -1.09
N PRO A 292 -6.04 -14.42 -0.76
CA PRO A 292 -7.24 -13.85 -1.39
C PRO A 292 -7.20 -13.83 -2.92
N PHE A 293 -6.05 -13.48 -3.50
CA PHE A 293 -5.88 -13.39 -4.96
C PHE A 293 -5.85 -14.77 -5.62
N ILE A 294 -5.27 -15.77 -4.95
CA ILE A 294 -5.26 -17.16 -5.42
C ILE A 294 -6.70 -17.71 -5.43
N LEU A 295 -7.44 -17.50 -4.34
CA LEU A 295 -8.82 -17.97 -4.21
C LEU A 295 -9.74 -17.39 -5.29
N GLN A 296 -9.53 -16.13 -5.67
CA GLN A 296 -10.25 -15.48 -6.77
C GLN A 296 -9.89 -16.07 -8.14
N SER A 297 -8.62 -16.41 -8.38
CA SER A 297 -8.19 -16.96 -9.68
C SER A 297 -8.74 -18.37 -9.91
N THR A 298 -8.93 -19.16 -8.85
CA THR A 298 -9.38 -20.55 -8.95
C THR A 298 -10.91 -20.67 -9.05
N SER A 299 -11.67 -19.67 -8.63
CA SER A 299 -13.14 -19.72 -8.59
C SER A 299 -13.85 -19.60 -9.95
N GLY A 300 -13.11 -19.54 -11.07
CA GLY A 300 -13.68 -19.46 -12.42
C GLY A 300 -14.30 -18.09 -12.71
N GLY A 301 -13.93 -17.48 -13.85
CA GLY A 301 -14.20 -16.09 -14.23
C GLY A 301 -15.66 -15.64 -14.41
N SER A 302 -16.65 -16.32 -13.83
CA SER A 302 -18.05 -15.91 -13.88
C SER A 302 -18.82 -16.60 -12.76
N GLY A 303 -18.70 -16.13 -11.53
CA GLY A 303 -19.47 -16.71 -10.44
C GLY A 303 -19.43 -15.80 -9.23
N MET A 304 -20.61 -15.45 -8.75
CA MET A 304 -20.86 -14.74 -7.49
C MET A 304 -20.46 -15.58 -6.26
N ALA A 305 -19.39 -16.37 -6.33
CA ALA A 305 -18.71 -16.87 -5.14
C ALA A 305 -17.95 -15.67 -4.55
N GLN A 306 -18.73 -14.79 -3.90
CA GLN A 306 -18.23 -13.78 -3.00
C GLN A 306 -17.14 -14.44 -2.15
N THR A 307 -15.95 -13.87 -2.19
CA THR A 307 -14.88 -14.24 -1.29
C THR A 307 -15.20 -13.71 0.12
N THR A 308 -16.37 -14.09 0.65
CA THR A 308 -16.91 -13.68 1.96
C THR A 308 -15.96 -14.05 3.09
N ILE A 309 -15.04 -14.98 2.85
CA ILE A 309 -14.03 -15.41 3.83
C ILE A 309 -12.85 -14.43 3.88
N VAL A 310 -12.51 -13.74 2.77
CA VAL A 310 -11.30 -12.90 2.67
C VAL A 310 -11.27 -11.75 3.67
N GLN A 311 -12.45 -11.24 4.03
CA GLN A 311 -12.60 -10.21 5.06
C GLN A 311 -12.22 -10.68 6.47
N TYR A 312 -12.29 -11.98 6.76
CA TYR A 312 -11.94 -12.50 8.08
C TYR A 312 -10.45 -12.82 8.22
N ILE A 313 -9.70 -12.79 7.12
CA ILE A 313 -8.26 -13.07 7.11
C ILE A 313 -7.51 -11.79 7.53
N PRO A 314 -6.80 -11.78 8.67
CA PRO A 314 -6.12 -10.57 9.16
C PRO A 314 -5.04 -10.07 8.19
N MET A 315 -4.39 -10.99 7.47
CA MET A 315 -3.33 -10.70 6.50
C MET A 315 -3.83 -9.91 5.28
N THR A 316 -5.12 -9.98 4.95
CA THR A 316 -5.73 -9.15 3.90
C THR A 316 -5.51 -7.66 4.17
N TYR A 317 -5.51 -7.27 5.45
CA TYR A 317 -5.36 -5.88 5.86
C TYR A 317 -3.92 -5.37 5.86
N LEU A 318 -2.93 -6.23 5.57
CA LEU A 318 -1.55 -5.82 5.25
C LEU A 318 -1.52 -4.87 4.04
N LEU A 319 -2.47 -5.03 3.12
CA LEU A 319 -2.71 -4.11 1.99
C LEU A 319 -3.58 -2.92 2.41
N SER A 320 -3.19 -2.25 3.49
CA SER A 320 -3.95 -1.19 4.17
C SER A 320 -4.40 -0.07 3.22
N THR A 321 -3.57 0.33 2.27
CA THR A 321 -3.90 1.35 1.26
C THR A 321 -5.00 0.91 0.31
N GLN A 322 -4.96 -0.33 -0.19
CA GLN A 322 -6.02 -0.86 -1.06
C GLN A 322 -7.34 -1.10 -0.32
N VAL A 323 -7.29 -1.40 0.98
CA VAL A 323 -8.51 -1.49 1.82
C VAL A 323 -9.08 -0.10 2.07
N ALA A 324 -8.22 0.88 2.37
CA ALA A 324 -8.62 2.25 2.66
C ALA A 324 -9.29 2.93 1.47
N ASN A 325 -8.71 2.82 0.27
CA ASN A 325 -9.25 3.43 -0.96
C ASN A 325 -10.35 2.61 -1.64
N GLY A 326 -10.74 1.47 -1.07
CA GLY A 326 -11.80 0.61 -1.59
C GLY A 326 -11.43 -0.23 -2.81
N ASN A 327 -10.20 -0.14 -3.32
CA ASN A 327 -9.76 -0.92 -4.48
C ASN A 327 -9.79 -2.43 -4.20
N LEU A 328 -9.49 -2.84 -2.97
CA LEU A 328 -9.54 -4.25 -2.60
C LEU A 328 -10.97 -4.78 -2.59
N ALA A 329 -11.90 -4.01 -2.01
CA ALA A 329 -13.32 -4.35 -2.00
C ALA A 329 -13.90 -4.51 -3.40
N THR A 330 -13.48 -3.66 -4.35
CA THR A 330 -13.97 -3.75 -5.73
C THR A 330 -13.38 -4.92 -6.47
N LYS A 331 -12.09 -5.19 -6.29
CA LYS A 331 -11.44 -6.36 -6.88
C LYS A 331 -12.13 -7.65 -6.45
N PHE A 332 -12.53 -7.76 -5.19
CA PHE A 332 -13.19 -8.95 -4.65
C PHE A 332 -14.72 -8.88 -4.66
N ASN A 333 -15.31 -7.82 -5.23
CA ASN A 333 -16.75 -7.54 -5.20
C ASN A 333 -17.37 -7.73 -3.79
N ASN A 334 -16.65 -7.25 -2.76
CA ASN A 334 -17.00 -7.47 -1.37
C ASN A 334 -16.97 -6.14 -0.60
N PRO A 335 -18.13 -5.51 -0.32
CA PRO A 335 -18.18 -4.22 0.36
C PRO A 335 -17.79 -4.30 1.85
N GLN A 336 -17.73 -5.49 2.43
CA GLN A 336 -17.29 -5.69 3.82
C GLN A 336 -15.75 -5.56 3.95
N LEU A 337 -15.00 -5.62 2.84
CA LEU A 337 -13.56 -5.31 2.81
C LEU A 337 -13.28 -3.81 2.88
N ASN A 338 -13.67 -3.19 4.00
CA ASN A 338 -13.51 -1.77 4.25
C ASN A 338 -12.69 -1.52 5.53
N PHE A 339 -12.37 -0.24 5.74
CA PHE A 339 -11.61 0.24 6.90
C PHE A 339 -12.19 -0.24 8.24
N THR A 340 -13.50 -0.08 8.45
CA THR A 340 -14.17 -0.39 9.72
C THR A 340 -14.08 -1.87 10.04
N PHE A 341 -14.33 -2.73 9.05
CA PHE A 341 -14.23 -4.18 9.24
C PHE A 341 -12.78 -4.60 9.49
N GLY A 342 -11.82 -4.02 8.78
CA GLY A 342 -10.40 -4.27 9.00
C GLY A 342 -9.92 -3.95 10.41
N CYS A 343 -10.38 -2.82 10.97
CA CYS A 343 -10.10 -2.50 12.36
C CYS A 343 -10.64 -3.57 13.32
N LYS A 344 -11.88 -4.03 13.11
CA LYS A 344 -12.48 -5.08 13.96
C LYS A 344 -11.69 -6.39 13.90
N VAL A 345 -11.37 -6.87 12.71
CA VAL A 345 -10.68 -8.16 12.50
C VAL A 345 -9.27 -8.13 13.08
N LEU A 346 -8.52 -7.04 12.83
CA LEU A 346 -7.18 -6.88 13.38
C LEU A 346 -7.22 -6.80 14.92
N MET A 347 -8.14 -6.01 15.50
CA MET A 347 -8.29 -5.91 16.96
C MET A 347 -8.59 -7.26 17.61
N VAL A 348 -9.56 -8.01 17.07
CA VAL A 348 -9.91 -9.35 17.59
C VAL A 348 -8.71 -10.30 17.49
N SER A 349 -8.01 -10.28 16.36
CA SER A 349 -6.84 -11.14 16.13
C SER A 349 -5.67 -10.77 17.05
N ILE A 350 -5.43 -9.49 17.29
CA ILE A 350 -4.43 -8.99 18.25
C ILE A 350 -4.75 -9.48 19.66
N ILE A 351 -6.01 -9.39 20.09
CA ILE A 351 -6.43 -9.85 21.42
C ILE A 351 -6.18 -11.36 21.57
N ILE A 352 -6.64 -12.16 20.60
CA ILE A 352 -6.46 -13.62 20.61
C ILE A 352 -4.97 -13.99 20.65
N LEU A 353 -4.15 -13.40 19.78
CA LEU A 353 -2.71 -13.67 19.73
C LEU A 353 -1.99 -13.22 21.00
N THR A 354 -2.44 -12.13 21.62
CA THR A 354 -1.87 -11.66 22.90
C THR A 354 -2.14 -12.68 23.99
N ILE A 355 -3.39 -13.14 24.13
CA ILE A 355 -3.76 -14.18 25.10
C ILE A 355 -2.93 -15.45 24.88
N LEU A 356 -2.80 -15.90 23.63
CA LEU A 356 -1.97 -17.07 23.27
C LEU A 356 -0.51 -16.89 23.68
N ASN A 357 0.09 -15.71 23.47
CA ASN A 357 1.46 -15.42 23.87
C ASN A 357 1.67 -15.49 25.39
N PHE A 358 0.67 -15.16 26.20
CA PHE A 358 0.73 -15.28 27.66
C PHE A 358 0.48 -16.71 28.15
N LEU A 359 -0.43 -17.46 27.50
CA LEU A 359 -0.77 -18.83 27.89
C LEU A 359 0.27 -19.86 27.45
N TRP A 360 0.97 -19.64 26.33
CA TRP A 360 1.90 -20.61 25.75
C TRP A 360 3.04 -21.02 26.70
N PRO A 361 3.75 -20.12 27.40
CA PRO A 361 4.76 -20.49 28.37
C PRO A 361 4.21 -21.30 29.55
N TRP A 362 2.98 -21.01 29.98
CA TRP A 362 2.30 -21.77 31.04
C TRP A 362 1.96 -23.18 30.58
N PHE A 363 1.40 -23.32 29.36
CA PHE A 363 1.06 -24.62 28.77
C PHE A 363 2.29 -25.53 28.66
N LEU A 364 3.43 -24.99 28.18
CA LEU A 364 4.69 -25.73 28.10
C LEU A 364 5.18 -26.25 29.45
N LYS A 365 5.02 -25.47 30.53
CA LYS A 365 5.39 -25.91 31.89
C LYS A 365 4.51 -27.07 32.38
N GLN A 366 3.23 -27.07 32.03
CA GLN A 366 2.32 -28.14 32.42
C GLN A 366 2.61 -29.42 31.63
N MET A 367 2.84 -29.32 30.32
CA MET A 367 3.24 -30.47 29.50
C MET A 367 4.54 -31.12 30.00
N ALA A 368 5.54 -30.32 30.37
CA ALA A 368 6.80 -30.82 30.91
C ALA A 368 6.67 -31.51 32.29
N LYS A 369 5.62 -31.21 33.06
CA LYS A 369 5.30 -31.93 34.30
C LYS A 369 4.61 -33.27 34.02
N LEU A 370 3.80 -33.34 32.97
CA LEU A 370 3.07 -34.54 32.58
C LEU A 370 3.97 -35.61 31.97
N THR A 371 5.01 -35.22 31.22
CA THR A 371 5.97 -36.15 30.61
C THR A 371 7.09 -36.63 31.54
N LYS A 372 7.15 -36.10 32.77
CA LYS A 372 8.08 -36.53 33.83
C LYS A 372 7.45 -37.54 34.82
N ARG A 373 6.25 -38.02 34.52
CA ARG A 373 5.66 -39.24 35.09
C ARG A 373 5.73 -40.32 34.03
#